data_AF-K0SVB8-F1
#
_entry.id   AF-K0SVB8-F1
#
_cell.length_a   1.000
_cell.length_b   1.000
_cell.length_c   1.000
_cell.angle_alpha   90.00
_cell.angle_beta   90.00
_cell.angle_gamma   90.00
#
_symmetry.space_group_name_H-M   'P 1'
#
loop_
_entity.id
_entity.type
_entity.pdbx_description
1 polymer ?
#
loop_
_entity_poly.entity_id
_entity_poly.type
_entity_poly.pdbx_seq_one_letter_code
_entity_poly.pdbx_strand_id
1 'polypeptide(L)'
;HNDDKIRCVLNKADSVTREQLVRVYGSLMWSMGKIFDSPEVVRVYTGSYWNGALINSDFAKMFDKDEKLLVRELMDLPRCASERKSTKW
;
A
#
# COMPACT_ATOMS: atom_id res chain seq x y z
N HIS A 1 -11.21 -8.24 -14.49
CA HIS A 1 -10.24 -8.44 -13.41
C HIS A 1 -9.48 -7.13 -13.23
N ASN A 2 -9.82 -6.37 -12.18
CA ASN A 2 -9.27 -5.02 -11.93
C ASN A 2 -8.44 -5.02 -10.63
N ASP A 3 -8.27 -6.18 -10.04
CA ASP A 3 -7.83 -6.42 -8.67
C ASP A 3 -6.34 -6.08 -8.54
N ASP A 4 -5.56 -6.36 -9.60
CA ASP A 4 -4.14 -6.02 -9.72
C ASP A 4 -3.88 -4.50 -9.81
N LYS A 5 -4.93 -3.68 -10.00
CA LYS A 5 -4.85 -2.22 -10.02
C LYS A 5 -5.10 -1.59 -8.65
N ILE A 6 -5.52 -2.40 -7.67
CA ILE A 6 -5.79 -1.90 -6.34
C ILE A 6 -4.49 -1.95 -5.54
N ARG A 7 -4.20 -0.84 -4.87
CA ARG A 7 -3.11 -0.69 -3.91
C ARG A 7 -3.71 -0.09 -2.65
N CYS A 8 -3.40 -0.66 -1.50
CA CYS A 8 -3.91 -0.18 -0.23
C CYS A 8 -2.81 0.60 0.50
N VAL A 9 -3.18 1.71 1.13
CA VAL A 9 -2.25 2.54 1.89
C VAL A 9 -2.80 2.72 3.31
N LEU A 10 -2.05 2.23 4.29
CA LEU A 10 -2.30 2.45 5.71
C LEU A 10 -1.58 3.73 6.13
N ASN A 11 -2.32 4.84 6.11
CA ASN A 11 -1.82 6.14 6.52
C ASN A 11 -1.85 6.30 8.06
N LYS A 12 -1.01 7.19 8.60
CA LYS A 12 -0.85 7.48 10.04
C LYS A 12 -0.41 6.27 10.87
N ALA A 13 0.41 5.40 10.26
CA ALA A 13 0.94 4.21 10.95
C ALA A 13 1.87 4.58 12.13
N ASP A 14 2.33 5.83 12.23
CA ASP A 14 3.09 6.36 13.35
C ASP A 14 2.24 6.62 14.61
N SER A 15 0.92 6.73 14.45
CA SER A 15 -0.02 6.94 15.57
C SER A 15 -0.41 5.65 16.29
N VAL A 16 0.04 4.49 15.82
CA VAL A 16 -0.33 3.17 16.36
C VAL A 16 0.92 2.37 16.75
N THR A 17 0.78 1.49 17.74
CA THR A 17 1.89 0.59 18.13
C THR A 17 2.03 -0.57 17.14
N ARG A 18 3.17 -1.28 17.22
CA ARG A 18 3.44 -2.47 16.39
C ARG A 18 2.33 -3.51 16.48
N GLU A 19 1.88 -3.79 17.69
CA GLU A 19 0.86 -4.81 17.97
C GLU A 19 -0.49 -4.41 17.38
N GLN A 20 -0.82 -3.13 17.47
CA GLN A 20 -2.04 -2.57 16.87
C GLN A 20 -1.97 -2.62 15.34
N LEU A 21 -0.82 -2.27 14.75
CA LEU A 21 -0.62 -2.30 13.31
C LEU A 21 -0.84 -3.71 12.73
N VAL A 22 -0.31 -4.75 13.38
CA VAL A 22 -0.53 -6.14 12.97
C VAL A 22 -2.00 -6.52 13.04
N ARG A 23 -2.73 -6.08 14.08
CA ARG A 23 -4.18 -6.33 14.21
C ARG A 23 -4.97 -5.62 13.12
N VAL A 24 -4.65 -4.35 12.83
CA VAL A 24 -5.27 -3.56 11.76
C VAL A 24 -5.02 -4.24 10.41
N TYR A 25 -3.78 -4.66 10.14
CA TYR A 25 -3.41 -5.38 8.94
C TYR A 25 -4.21 -6.68 8.79
N GLY A 26 -4.33 -7.47 9.85
CA GLY A 26 -5.15 -8.69 9.85
C GLY A 26 -6.63 -8.42 9.56
N SER A 27 -7.21 -7.38 10.18
CA SER A 27 -8.61 -6.98 9.93
C SER A 27 -8.83 -6.47 8.50
N LEU A 28 -7.84 -5.80 7.92
CA LEU A 28 -7.87 -5.33 6.54
C LEU A 28 -7.82 -6.51 5.58
N MET A 29 -6.84 -7.40 5.71
CA MET A 29 -6.71 -8.59 4.86
C MET A 29 -7.95 -9.49 4.94
N TRP A 30 -8.53 -9.64 6.13
CA TRP A 30 -9.79 -10.37 6.31
C TRP A 30 -10.96 -9.74 5.55
N SER A 31 -11.09 -8.41 5.62
CA SER A 31 -12.12 -7.69 4.87
C SER A 31 -11.90 -7.79 3.35
N MET A 32 -10.64 -7.72 2.91
CA MET A 32 -10.26 -7.84 1.51
C MET A 32 -10.53 -9.22 0.95
N GLY A 33 -10.29 -10.30 1.71
CA GLY A 33 -10.62 -11.66 1.29
C GLY A 33 -12.11 -11.90 1.03
N LYS A 34 -12.99 -10.99 1.45
CA LYS A 34 -14.43 -11.01 1.10
C LYS A 34 -14.76 -10.21 -0.16
N ILE A 35 -13.87 -9.31 -0.58
CA ILE A 35 -14.06 -8.38 -1.69
C ILE A 35 -13.35 -8.88 -2.96
N PHE A 36 -12.22 -9.56 -2.80
CA PHE A 36 -11.40 -10.09 -3.89
C PHE A 36 -11.65 -11.59 -4.09
N ASP A 37 -12.00 -11.98 -5.31
CA ASP A 37 -12.15 -13.40 -5.71
C ASP A 37 -10.80 -14.06 -6.04
N SER A 38 -9.75 -13.25 -6.25
CA SER A 38 -8.40 -13.72 -6.53
C SER A 38 -7.58 -13.89 -5.24
N PRO A 39 -6.80 -14.98 -5.09
CA PRO A 39 -5.87 -15.17 -3.98
C PRO A 39 -4.65 -14.24 -4.03
N GLU A 40 -4.60 -13.29 -4.98
CA GLU A 40 -3.52 -12.32 -5.07
C GLU A 40 -3.54 -11.35 -3.88
N VAL A 41 -2.47 -11.39 -3.09
CA VAL A 41 -2.29 -10.53 -1.93
C VAL A 41 -2.10 -9.10 -2.41
N VAL A 42 -3.13 -8.26 -2.21
CA VAL A 42 -3.04 -6.84 -2.49
C VAL A 42 -1.90 -6.23 -1.68
N ARG A 43 -1.06 -5.45 -2.38
CA ARG A 43 0.05 -4.78 -1.74
C ARG A 43 -0.44 -3.63 -0.86
N VAL A 44 -0.06 -3.68 0.41
CA VAL A 44 -0.37 -2.66 1.42
C VAL A 44 0.89 -1.90 1.76
N TYR A 45 0.89 -0.58 1.59
CA TYR A 45 1.97 0.31 2.02
C TYR A 45 1.64 0.89 3.38
N THR A 46 2.61 0.91 4.28
CA THR A 46 2.46 1.51 5.60
C THR A 46 3.30 2.77 5.70
N GLY A 47 2.71 3.87 6.18
CA GLY A 47 3.43 5.12 6.29
C GLY A 47 2.64 6.20 7.00
N SER A 48 3.31 7.32 7.24
CA SER A 48 2.67 8.55 7.69
C SER A 48 2.95 9.63 6.65
N TYR A 49 1.99 9.86 5.76
CA TYR A 49 2.13 10.76 4.62
C TYR A 49 1.67 12.17 5.02
N TRP A 50 2.37 12.75 6.01
CA TRP A 50 2.12 14.10 6.49
C TRP A 50 3.44 14.87 6.60
N ASN A 51 3.37 16.20 6.52
CA ASN A 51 4.55 17.06 6.56
C ASN A 51 5.08 17.31 8.00
N GLY A 52 4.60 16.54 8.98
CA GLY A 52 4.93 16.67 10.40
C GLY A 52 6.01 15.67 10.84
N ALA A 53 6.58 15.91 12.02
CA ALA A 53 7.49 14.93 12.64
C ALA A 53 6.71 13.66 13.00
N LEU A 54 7.29 12.48 12.74
CA LEU A 54 6.69 11.20 13.11
C LEU A 54 6.41 11.15 14.62
N ILE A 55 5.19 10.78 15.01
CA ILE A 55 4.84 10.60 16.43
C ILE A 55 5.66 9.45 17.02
N ASN A 56 5.86 8.39 16.24
CA ASN A 56 6.73 7.28 16.58
C ASN A 56 7.74 7.00 15.46
N SER A 57 9.04 7.10 15.79
CA SER A 57 10.14 6.83 14.87
C SER A 57 10.59 5.36 14.83
N ASP A 58 9.99 4.47 15.63
CA ASP A 58 10.35 3.04 15.71
C ASP A 58 10.37 2.36 14.33
N PHE A 59 9.45 2.78 13.45
CA PHE A 59 9.29 2.23 12.10
C PHE A 59 9.71 3.21 10.99
N ALA A 60 10.42 4.30 11.32
CA ALA A 60 10.77 5.35 10.35
C ALA A 60 11.46 4.79 9.09
N LYS A 61 12.39 3.83 9.26
CA LYS A 61 13.08 3.17 8.12
C LYS A 61 12.13 2.32 7.26
N MET A 62 11.12 1.70 7.87
CA MET A 62 10.12 0.92 7.15
C MET A 62 9.21 1.85 6.34
N PHE A 63 8.76 2.95 6.94
CA PHE A 63 7.92 3.95 6.28
C PHE A 63 8.65 4.61 5.10
N ASP A 64 9.91 5.03 5.26
CA ASP A 64 10.71 5.60 4.17
C ASP A 64 10.90 4.62 3.00
N LYS A 65 11.08 3.33 3.31
CA LYS A 65 11.18 2.28 2.29
C LYS A 65 9.85 2.08 1.56
N ASP A 66 8.74 1.99 2.28
CA ASP A 66 7.40 1.83 1.70
C ASP A 66 6.98 3.05 0.88
N GLU A 67 7.32 4.25 1.34
CA GLU A 67 7.09 5.50 0.62
C GLU A 67 7.85 5.53 -0.71
N LYS A 68 9.15 5.21 -0.70
CA LYS A 68 9.95 5.12 -1.94
C LYS A 68 9.39 4.09 -2.91
N LEU A 69 8.94 2.94 -2.41
CA LEU A 69 8.32 1.91 -3.23
C LEU A 69 6.98 2.38 -3.82
N LEU A 70 6.16 3.07 -3.04
CA LEU A 70 4.89 3.64 -3.48
C LEU A 70 5.11 4.68 -4.58
N VAL A 71 6.05 5.61 -4.37
CA VAL A 71 6.40 6.65 -5.35
C VAL A 71 6.92 6.03 -6.64
N ARG A 72 7.77 5.01 -6.55
CA ARG A 72 8.27 4.29 -7.72
C ARG A 72 7.13 3.62 -8.49
N GLU A 73 6.23 2.92 -7.81
CA GLU A 73 5.06 2.32 -8.47
C GLU A 73 4.15 3.37 -9.10
N LEU A 74 3.97 4.53 -8.46
CA LEU A 74 3.22 5.65 -9.02
C LEU A 74 3.87 6.23 -10.29
N MET A 75 5.20 6.30 -10.33
CA MET A 75 5.93 6.72 -11.53
C MET A 75 5.89 5.67 -12.65
N ASP A 76 5.91 4.38 -12.31
CA ASP A 76 5.85 3.28 -13.27
C ASP A 76 4.42 3.04 -13.83
N LEU A 77 3.39 3.43 -13.08
CA LEU A 77 1.97 3.32 -13.44
C LEU A 77 1.63 3.89 -14.84
N PRO A 78 1.99 5.14 -15.22
CA PRO A 78 1.69 5.68 -16.55
C PRO A 78 2.37 4.89 -17.68
N ARG A 79 3.59 4.38 -17.48
CA ARG A 79 4.29 3.55 -18.48
C ARG A 79 3.59 2.20 -18.65
N CYS A 80 3.21 1.57 -17.54
CA CYS A 80 2.48 0.30 -17.53
C CYS A 80 1.04 0.43 -18.05
N ALA A 81 0.45 1.62 -17.98
CA ALA A 81 -0.87 1.93 -18.55
C ALA A 81 -0.78 2.19 -20.07
N SER A 82 0.32 2.80 -20.53
CA SER A 82 0.58 3.04 -21.95
C SER A 82 0.92 1.76 -22.71
N GLU A 83 1.75 0.87 -22.12
CA GLU A 83 2.02 -0.47 -22.66
C GLU A 83 0.74 -1.32 -22.75
N ARG A 84 -0.17 -1.22 -21.75
CA ARG A 84 -1.46 -1.93 -21.73
C ARG A 84 -2.49 -1.45 -22.74
N LYS A 85 -2.35 -0.23 -23.29
CA LYS A 85 -3.23 0.24 -24.39
C LYS A 85 -2.84 -0.34 -25.75
N SER A 86 -1.57 -0.69 -25.96
CA SER A 86 -1.09 -1.15 -27.27
C SER A 86 -1.43 -2.61 -27.59
N THR A 87 -1.77 -3.42 -26.59
CA THR A 87 -2.15 -4.85 -26.79
C THR A 87 -3.66 -5.03 -27.08
N LYS A 88 -4.36 -3.94 -27.41
CA LYS A 88 -5.69 -3.96 -28.04
C LYS A 88 -5.62 -3.17 -29.35
N TRP A 89 -5.06 -3.80 -30.38
CA TRP A 89 -5.32 -3.48 -31.78
C TRP A 89 -5.57 -4.80 -32.50
#